data_AF-A0A838YEX4-F1
#
_entry.id   AF-A0A838YEX4-F1
#
_cell.length_a   1.000
_cell.length_b   1.000
_cell.length_c   1.000
_cell.angle_alpha   90.00
_cell.angle_beta   90.00
_cell.angle_gamma   90.00
#
_symmetry.space_group_name_H-M   'P 1'
#
loop_
_entity.id
_entity.type
_entity.pdbx_description
1 polymer ?
#
loop_
_entity_poly.entity_id
_entity_poly.type
_entity_poly.pdbx_seq_one_letter_code
_entity_poly.pdbx_strand_id
1 'polypeptide(L)'
;MWPNYALVASNLPPDEFGKHYTLGSSRYFHGQVVFAEIDPNYRHDFLKIDKYIDEVKPDASGTPKRTKFIATYRVLEHIDLEAFRELHITSTMGKVLTLKSAPYEKEHDQGYLRTFQELAPMRAIVLSWMTPPDFGEHITDPEQPKSAPKVLFNQIDFDIDDFLTKLESDPFHKSPIPNVHAHKLREQILEAKAKPEKGLKGISLDAAFGKIPFTQHRTGFWIAHHKEMLFYPIPSLEELKEEHWEWFKSLD
;
A
#
# COMPACT_ATOMS: atom_id res chain seq x y z
N MET A 1 -19.10 1.86 3.70
CA MET A 1 -18.17 2.24 2.63
C MET A 1 -16.87 1.52 2.93
N TRP A 2 -16.63 0.40 2.24
CA TRP A 2 -15.30 -0.24 2.13
C TRP A 2 -14.31 0.79 1.56
N PRO A 3 -13.00 0.75 1.89
CA PRO A 3 -12.13 1.92 1.91
C PRO A 3 -12.23 2.73 0.62
N ASN A 4 -12.86 3.90 0.76
CA ASN A 4 -12.76 4.91 -0.26
C ASN A 4 -11.33 5.43 -0.22
N TYR A 5 -10.65 5.40 -1.36
CA TYR A 5 -9.49 6.26 -1.60
C TYR A 5 -9.96 7.70 -1.42
N ALA A 6 -9.67 8.27 -0.26
CA ALA A 6 -10.31 9.49 0.19
C ALA A 6 -9.29 10.48 0.70
N LEU A 7 -9.58 11.76 0.45
CA LEU A 7 -8.96 12.86 1.15
C LEU A 7 -9.88 13.22 2.31
N VAL A 8 -9.37 13.08 3.53
CA VAL A 8 -10.10 13.31 4.77
C VAL A 8 -9.34 14.36 5.56
N ALA A 9 -10.05 15.39 6.01
CA ALA A 9 -9.53 16.30 7.01
C ALA A 9 -9.90 15.83 8.41
N SER A 10 -8.96 16.02 9.36
CA SER A 10 -9.09 15.63 10.75
C SER A 10 -8.34 16.61 11.66
N ASN A 11 -8.83 16.77 12.90
CA ASN A 11 -8.07 17.39 13.98
C ASN A 11 -7.38 16.36 14.89
N LEU A 12 -7.44 15.07 14.56
CA LEU A 12 -6.78 14.03 15.34
C LEU A 12 -5.30 13.93 14.95
N PRO A 13 -4.39 13.68 15.90
CA PRO A 13 -3.04 13.27 15.57
C PRO A 13 -3.04 11.87 14.91
N PRO A 14 -1.98 11.48 14.18
CA PRO A 14 -1.96 10.25 13.37
C PRO A 14 -2.30 8.98 14.14
N ASP A 15 -1.82 8.85 15.37
CA ASP A 15 -2.09 7.75 16.30
C ASP A 15 -3.57 7.62 16.66
N GLU A 16 -4.24 8.74 16.96
CA GLU A 16 -5.70 8.73 17.21
C GLU A 16 -6.52 8.54 15.93
N PHE A 17 -6.06 9.09 14.80
CA PHE A 17 -6.71 8.94 13.50
C PHE A 17 -6.66 7.48 13.03
N GLY A 18 -5.48 6.85 13.08
CA GLY A 18 -5.29 5.45 12.73
C GLY A 18 -6.13 4.52 13.61
N LYS A 19 -6.19 4.80 14.92
CA LYS A 19 -7.06 4.07 15.86
C LYS A 19 -8.54 4.24 15.54
N HIS A 20 -8.98 5.44 15.15
CA HIS A 20 -10.38 5.70 14.77
C HIS A 20 -10.83 4.86 13.58
N TYR A 21 -9.97 4.69 12.56
CA TYR A 21 -10.29 3.90 11.37
C TYR A 21 -10.11 2.39 11.53
N THR A 22 -9.27 1.94 12.45
CA THR A 22 -9.07 0.51 12.73
C THR A 22 -10.05 -0.06 13.74
N LEU A 23 -10.26 0.63 14.87
CA LEU A 23 -11.08 0.13 15.99
C LEU A 23 -12.46 0.78 16.08
N GLY A 24 -12.64 1.98 15.49
CA GLY A 24 -13.71 2.90 15.87
C GLY A 24 -15.09 2.67 15.24
N SER A 25 -15.23 1.75 14.26
CA SER A 25 -16.53 1.53 13.60
C SER A 25 -17.03 0.09 13.78
N SER A 26 -18.22 -0.06 14.36
CA SER A 26 -18.95 -1.35 14.42
C SER A 26 -19.43 -1.83 13.04
N ARG A 27 -19.26 -1.02 11.99
CA ARG A 27 -19.81 -1.28 10.66
C ARG A 27 -18.84 -2.03 9.75
N TYR A 28 -17.53 -1.99 10.03
CA TYR A 28 -16.52 -2.60 9.17
C TYR A 28 -15.14 -2.67 9.83
N PHE A 29 -14.46 -3.82 9.75
CA PHE A 29 -13.10 -4.07 10.25
C PHE A 29 -12.27 -4.75 9.14
N HIS A 30 -11.13 -4.17 8.75
CA HIS A 30 -10.20 -4.75 7.76
C HIS A 30 -8.76 -4.90 8.27
N GLY A 31 -8.55 -4.78 9.58
CA GLY A 31 -7.27 -5.03 10.24
C GLY A 31 -6.19 -3.96 10.01
N GLN A 32 -6.02 -3.40 8.81
CA GLN A 32 -4.96 -2.44 8.55
C GLN A 32 -5.43 -1.31 7.63
N VAL A 33 -4.86 -0.12 7.86
CA VAL A 33 -5.11 1.11 7.11
C VAL A 33 -3.75 1.73 6.79
N VAL A 34 -3.60 2.19 5.56
CA VAL A 34 -2.50 3.06 5.13
C VAL A 34 -3.08 4.43 4.85
N PHE A 35 -2.47 5.46 5.40
CA PHE A 35 -2.83 6.85 5.13
C PHE A 35 -1.57 7.71 5.11
N ALA A 36 -1.55 8.76 4.31
CA ALA A 36 -0.48 9.74 4.29
C ALA A 36 -0.99 11.07 4.83
N GLU A 37 -0.12 11.78 5.54
CA GLU A 37 -0.33 13.20 5.82
C GLU A 37 -0.12 14.00 4.54
N ILE A 38 -1.01 14.95 4.28
CA ILE A 38 -0.91 15.89 3.17
C ILE A 38 -0.63 17.28 3.76
N ASP A 39 0.26 18.05 3.11
CA ASP A 39 0.52 19.43 3.50
C ASP A 39 -0.80 20.21 3.71
N PRO A 40 -1.05 20.78 4.91
CA PRO A 40 -2.29 21.51 5.19
C PRO A 40 -2.50 22.74 4.29
N ASN A 41 -1.44 23.25 3.66
CA ASN A 41 -1.50 24.35 2.70
C ASN A 41 -1.71 23.89 1.25
N TYR A 42 -1.65 22.59 0.97
CA TYR A 42 -1.87 22.06 -0.38
C TYR A 42 -3.27 22.39 -0.87
N ARG A 43 -3.39 22.81 -2.14
CA ARG A 43 -4.64 23.13 -2.81
C ARG A 43 -4.60 22.62 -4.23
N HIS A 44 -5.75 22.16 -4.71
CA HIS A 44 -5.92 21.68 -6.08
C HIS A 44 -7.37 21.89 -6.52
N ASP A 45 -7.61 22.35 -7.73
CA ASP A 45 -8.95 22.74 -8.22
C ASP A 45 -9.99 21.61 -8.12
N PHE A 46 -9.57 20.38 -8.38
CA PHE A 46 -10.42 19.19 -8.23
C PHE A 46 -10.78 18.89 -6.76
N LEU A 47 -9.84 19.10 -5.84
CA LEU A 47 -9.96 18.78 -4.42
C LEU A 47 -10.41 20.04 -3.71
N LYS A 48 -11.73 20.25 -3.58
CA LYS A 48 -12.38 21.43 -2.96
C LYS A 48 -12.06 21.56 -1.46
N ILE A 49 -10.78 21.68 -1.10
CA ILE A 49 -10.24 21.64 0.26
C ILE A 49 -10.74 22.84 1.05
N ASP A 50 -10.61 24.05 0.52
CA ASP A 50 -11.04 25.28 1.22
C ASP A 50 -12.53 25.27 1.58
N LYS A 51 -13.36 24.64 0.75
CA LYS A 51 -14.80 24.51 1.04
C LYS A 51 -15.07 23.75 2.34
N TYR A 52 -14.24 22.76 2.67
CA TYR A 52 -14.51 21.83 3.75
C TYR A 52 -13.55 21.93 4.93
N ILE A 53 -12.35 22.51 4.75
CA ILE A 53 -11.33 22.60 5.79
C ILE A 53 -11.79 23.45 6.97
N ASP A 54 -12.53 24.53 6.72
CA ASP A 54 -13.08 25.42 7.76
C ASP A 54 -14.17 24.77 8.63
N GLU A 55 -14.73 23.64 8.17
CA GLU A 55 -15.66 22.83 8.94
C GLU A 55 -14.94 21.87 9.92
N VAL A 56 -13.61 21.75 9.82
CA VAL A 56 -12.79 20.82 10.59
C VAL A 56 -12.30 21.53 11.85
N LYS A 57 -13.26 21.77 12.74
CA LYS A 57 -13.05 22.41 14.03
C LYS A 57 -13.68 21.59 15.15
N PRO A 58 -13.14 21.67 16.38
CA PRO A 58 -13.76 21.06 17.54
C PRO A 58 -15.23 21.49 17.70
N ASP A 59 -16.05 20.60 18.25
CA ASP A 59 -17.42 20.93 18.60
C ASP A 59 -17.50 21.86 19.84
N ALA A 60 -18.72 22.21 20.25
CA ALA A 60 -18.94 23.09 21.41
C ALA A 60 -18.38 22.53 22.74
N SER A 61 -18.12 21.22 22.82
CA SER A 61 -17.49 20.57 23.98
C SER A 61 -15.96 20.56 23.92
N GLY A 62 -15.37 21.06 22.82
CA GLY A 62 -13.94 20.99 22.56
C GLY A 62 -13.50 19.63 22.00
N THR A 63 -14.42 18.72 21.70
CA THR A 63 -14.08 17.41 21.14
C THR A 63 -13.58 17.59 19.70
N PRO A 64 -12.39 17.05 19.34
CA PRO A 64 -11.83 17.21 18.00
C PRO A 64 -12.76 16.66 16.91
N LYS A 65 -12.81 17.34 15.75
CA LYS A 65 -13.48 16.77 14.58
C LYS A 65 -12.66 15.58 14.08
N ARG A 66 -13.17 14.37 14.32
CA ARG A 66 -12.48 13.13 13.96
C ARG A 66 -12.24 12.99 12.46
N THR A 67 -13.26 13.25 11.65
CA THR A 67 -13.19 13.13 10.19
C THR A 67 -14.16 14.07 9.48
N LYS A 68 -13.73 14.61 8.34
CA LYS A 68 -14.56 15.27 7.33
C LYS A 68 -14.02 14.87 5.96
N PHE A 69 -14.84 14.21 5.14
CA PHE A 69 -14.46 13.85 3.78
C PHE A 69 -14.43 15.10 2.89
N ILE A 70 -13.31 15.30 2.19
CA ILE A 70 -13.14 16.33 1.15
C ILE A 70 -13.48 15.73 -0.21
N ALA A 71 -12.93 14.56 -0.51
CA ALA A 71 -13.13 13.83 -1.76
C ALA A 71 -12.95 12.32 -1.56
N THR A 72 -13.59 11.50 -2.39
CA THR A 72 -13.55 10.03 -2.31
C THR A 72 -13.31 9.34 -3.66
N TYR A 73 -13.09 10.12 -4.73
CA TYR A 73 -12.89 9.62 -6.08
C TYR A 73 -11.72 10.37 -6.73
N ARG A 74 -10.84 9.65 -7.44
CA ARG A 74 -9.65 10.19 -8.13
C ARG A 74 -8.75 11.04 -7.22
N VAL A 75 -8.73 10.75 -5.92
CA VAL A 75 -7.99 11.55 -4.94
C VAL A 75 -6.48 11.49 -5.21
N LEU A 76 -5.93 10.27 -5.28
CA LEU A 76 -4.49 10.06 -5.38
C LEU A 76 -3.87 10.78 -6.58
N GLU A 77 -4.49 10.67 -7.76
CA GLU A 77 -3.98 11.32 -8.98
C GLU A 77 -3.99 12.87 -8.93
N HIS A 78 -4.83 13.47 -8.09
CA HIS A 78 -4.95 14.92 -7.92
C HIS A 78 -4.18 15.46 -6.69
N ILE A 79 -3.33 14.65 -6.07
CA ILE A 79 -2.38 15.10 -5.05
C ILE A 79 -0.98 15.06 -5.67
N ASP A 80 -0.30 16.20 -5.67
CA ASP A 80 1.08 16.30 -6.13
C ASP A 80 2.03 15.58 -5.17
N LEU A 81 3.08 14.95 -5.70
CA LEU A 81 4.01 14.15 -4.88
C LEU A 81 4.63 14.99 -3.75
N GLU A 82 4.98 16.25 -4.01
CA GLU A 82 5.55 17.16 -3.01
C GLU A 82 4.62 17.48 -1.82
N ALA A 83 3.31 17.28 -1.98
CA ALA A 83 2.34 17.52 -0.93
C ALA A 83 2.27 16.37 0.09
N PHE A 84 2.76 15.18 -0.27
CA PHE A 84 2.82 14.06 0.65
C PHE A 84 3.89 14.28 1.72
N ARG A 85 3.53 13.98 2.96
CA ARG A 85 4.40 14.01 4.13
C ARG A 85 4.69 12.59 4.59
N GLU A 86 4.48 12.27 5.85
CA GLU A 86 4.69 10.94 6.41
C GLU A 86 3.59 9.97 5.97
N LEU A 87 3.96 8.69 5.81
CA LEU A 87 3.04 7.60 5.52
C LEU A 87 2.85 6.77 6.79
N HIS A 88 1.61 6.55 7.19
CA HIS A 88 1.26 5.86 8.41
C HIS A 88 0.59 4.53 8.12
N ILE A 89 0.96 3.52 8.89
CA ILE A 89 0.46 2.16 8.77
C ILE A 89 -0.07 1.71 10.11
N THR A 90 -1.34 1.31 10.12
CA THR A 90 -1.95 0.81 11.34
C THR A 90 -1.76 -0.70 11.49
N SER A 91 -1.61 -1.16 12.73
CA SER A 91 -1.82 -2.56 13.08
C SER A 91 -3.30 -2.88 13.30
N THR A 92 -3.63 -4.17 13.45
CA THR A 92 -4.98 -4.67 13.78
C THR A 92 -5.51 -4.14 15.10
N MET A 93 -4.62 -3.82 16.04
CA MET A 93 -4.96 -3.22 17.33
C MET A 93 -4.95 -1.68 17.31
N GLY A 94 -4.80 -1.06 16.13
CA GLY A 94 -4.85 0.40 15.96
C GLY A 94 -3.62 1.14 16.47
N LYS A 95 -2.48 0.47 16.61
CA LYS A 95 -1.18 1.15 16.77
C LYS A 95 -0.74 1.68 15.41
N VAL A 96 0.01 2.78 15.39
CA VAL A 96 0.46 3.43 14.15
C VAL A 96 1.98 3.39 14.03
N LEU A 97 2.47 2.91 12.90
CA LEU A 97 3.86 3.02 12.46
C LEU A 97 3.95 4.17 11.47
N THR A 98 4.87 5.08 11.72
CA THR A 98 5.12 6.25 10.86
C THR A 98 6.36 6.03 10.01
N LEU A 99 6.21 6.15 8.71
CA LEU A 99 7.28 6.03 7.72
C LEU A 99 7.57 7.40 7.12
N LYS A 100 8.84 7.79 7.14
CA LYS A 100 9.32 9.02 6.49
C LYS A 100 9.79 8.70 5.08
N SER A 101 9.54 9.59 4.13
CA SER A 101 10.04 9.37 2.77
C SER A 101 11.57 9.41 2.75
N ALA A 102 12.19 8.57 1.93
CA ALA A 102 13.63 8.57 1.71
C ALA A 102 13.94 8.32 0.22
N PRO A 103 15.13 8.73 -0.27
CA PRO A 103 15.61 8.31 -1.59
C PRO A 103 15.63 6.78 -1.71
N TYR A 104 15.33 6.28 -2.91
CA TYR A 104 15.45 4.86 -3.23
C TYR A 104 16.70 4.62 -4.09
N GLU A 105 17.76 4.10 -3.45
CA GLU A 105 19.08 3.98 -4.08
C GLU A 105 19.52 2.52 -4.27
N LYS A 106 18.59 1.57 -4.10
CA LYS A 106 18.92 0.15 -4.18
C LYS A 106 19.17 -0.28 -5.62
N GLU A 107 20.37 -0.79 -5.88
CA GLU A 107 20.68 -1.51 -7.10
C GLU A 107 20.04 -2.90 -7.09
N HIS A 108 19.55 -3.34 -8.26
CA HIS A 108 18.86 -4.61 -8.42
C HIS A 108 19.57 -5.47 -9.45
N ASP A 109 19.77 -6.73 -9.07
CA ASP A 109 20.13 -7.75 -10.02
C ASP A 109 18.98 -8.02 -11.01
N GLN A 110 19.36 -8.35 -12.24
CA GLN A 110 18.44 -8.80 -13.28
C GLN A 110 18.04 -10.27 -13.07
N GLY A 111 16.97 -10.69 -13.75
CA GLY A 111 16.55 -12.10 -13.76
C GLY A 111 15.85 -12.56 -12.47
N TYR A 112 15.37 -11.62 -11.64
CA TYR A 112 14.57 -11.93 -10.46
C TYR A 112 13.09 -11.63 -10.71
N LEU A 113 12.23 -12.64 -10.57
CA LEU A 113 10.79 -12.49 -10.68
C LEU A 113 10.23 -11.99 -9.35
N ARG A 114 9.80 -10.72 -9.32
CA ARG A 114 9.26 -10.05 -8.13
C ARG A 114 7.74 -10.20 -8.06
N THR A 115 7.20 -10.08 -6.85
CA THR A 115 5.76 -10.05 -6.61
C THR A 115 5.38 -8.66 -6.09
N PHE A 116 4.69 -7.88 -6.91
CA PHE A 116 4.19 -6.55 -6.53
C PHE A 116 2.69 -6.59 -6.28
N GLN A 117 2.21 -5.69 -5.45
CA GLN A 117 0.79 -5.41 -5.30
C GLN A 117 0.51 -3.92 -5.39
N GLU A 118 -0.49 -3.57 -6.19
CA GLU A 118 -1.05 -2.23 -6.27
C GLU A 118 -2.11 -2.07 -5.18
N LEU A 119 -2.09 -0.94 -4.46
CA LEU A 119 -2.95 -0.67 -3.32
C LEU A 119 -4.01 0.40 -3.62
N ALA A 120 -3.64 1.42 -4.39
CA ALA A 120 -4.52 2.51 -4.83
C ALA A 120 -4.02 3.14 -6.14
N PRO A 121 -4.90 3.61 -7.04
CA PRO A 121 -6.37 3.53 -6.98
C PRO A 121 -6.91 2.17 -7.44
N MET A 122 -6.05 1.35 -8.04
CA MET A 122 -6.33 -0.03 -8.42
C MET A 122 -5.80 -0.99 -7.37
N ARG A 123 -6.34 -2.20 -7.37
CA ARG A 123 -5.89 -3.31 -6.53
C ARG A 123 -5.56 -4.49 -7.41
N ALA A 124 -4.35 -4.99 -7.29
CA ALA A 124 -3.90 -6.15 -8.03
C ALA A 124 -2.68 -6.75 -7.35
N ILE A 125 -2.37 -8.00 -7.68
CA ILE A 125 -1.07 -8.60 -7.42
C ILE A 125 -0.54 -9.10 -8.75
N VAL A 126 0.73 -8.86 -9.02
CA VAL A 126 1.41 -9.21 -10.26
C VAL A 126 2.77 -9.86 -9.98
N LEU A 127 3.17 -10.76 -10.86
CA LEU A 127 4.55 -11.19 -11.00
C LEU A 127 5.22 -10.29 -12.06
N SER A 128 6.38 -9.73 -11.77
CA SER A 128 7.08 -8.82 -12.69
C SER A 128 8.59 -9.02 -12.65
N TRP A 129 9.24 -8.93 -13.81
CA TRP A 129 10.70 -8.95 -13.93
C TRP A 129 11.34 -7.58 -13.68
N MET A 130 10.51 -6.53 -13.63
CA MET A 130 10.91 -5.14 -13.45
C MET A 130 11.46 -4.88 -12.05
N THR A 131 12.34 -3.89 -11.91
CA THR A 131 12.70 -3.31 -10.61
C THR A 131 11.53 -2.45 -10.07
N PRO A 132 11.51 -2.05 -8.78
CA PRO A 132 10.44 -1.19 -8.27
C PRO A 132 10.30 0.14 -9.02
N PRO A 133 11.38 0.88 -9.38
CA PRO A 133 11.27 2.06 -10.24
C PRO A 133 10.65 1.76 -11.61
N ASP A 134 11.15 0.75 -12.32
CA ASP A 134 10.64 0.38 -13.65
C ASP A 134 9.17 -0.05 -13.59
N PHE A 135 8.77 -0.76 -12.54
CA PHE A 135 7.39 -1.17 -12.32
C PHE A 135 6.48 0.03 -12.04
N GLY A 136 6.94 0.99 -11.23
CA GLY A 136 6.24 2.24 -10.96
C GLY A 136 6.01 3.07 -12.22
N GLU A 137 7.02 3.20 -13.08
CA GLU A 137 6.89 3.87 -14.38
C GLU A 137 5.89 3.11 -15.27
N HIS A 138 5.97 1.78 -15.33
CA HIS A 138 5.08 0.97 -16.15
C HIS A 138 3.60 1.09 -15.75
N ILE A 139 3.26 0.99 -14.46
CA ILE A 139 1.85 1.06 -14.01
C ILE A 139 1.27 2.47 -14.01
N THR A 140 2.11 3.49 -14.29
CA THR A 140 1.70 4.88 -14.44
C THR A 140 1.86 5.42 -15.85
N ASP A 141 2.26 4.57 -16.80
CA ASP A 141 2.36 4.90 -18.22
C ASP A 141 0.95 4.94 -18.85
N PRO A 142 0.51 6.10 -19.38
CA PRO A 142 -0.84 6.25 -19.96
C PRO A 142 -1.05 5.43 -21.23
N GLU A 143 0.02 4.95 -21.88
CA GLU A 143 -0.07 4.06 -23.03
C GLU A 143 -0.39 2.61 -22.63
N GLN A 144 -0.24 2.27 -21.34
CA GLN A 144 -0.65 0.96 -20.84
C GLN A 144 -2.16 0.90 -20.65
N PRO A 145 -2.81 -0.23 -21.02
CA PRO A 145 -4.26 -0.38 -20.86
C PRO A 145 -4.72 -0.47 -19.40
N LYS A 146 -3.78 -0.74 -18.48
CA LYS A 146 -4.02 -0.85 -17.04
C LYS A 146 -3.03 0.05 -16.32
N SER A 147 -3.34 1.34 -16.30
CA SER A 147 -2.56 2.34 -15.59
C SER A 147 -3.44 3.38 -14.93
N ALA A 148 -2.86 4.10 -13.99
CA ALA A 148 -3.42 5.32 -13.43
C ALA A 148 -2.32 6.38 -13.32
N PRO A 149 -2.64 7.69 -13.35
CA PRO A 149 -1.61 8.74 -13.31
C PRO A 149 -0.70 8.63 -12.08
N LYS A 150 -1.24 8.19 -10.94
CA LYS A 150 -0.48 7.93 -9.72
C LYS A 150 -0.94 6.62 -9.08
N VAL A 151 0.01 5.81 -8.62
CA VAL A 151 -0.25 4.49 -8.02
C VAL A 151 0.54 4.32 -6.72
N LEU A 152 -0.14 3.95 -5.64
CA LEU A 152 0.47 3.44 -4.41
C LEU A 152 0.64 1.93 -4.56
N PHE A 153 1.87 1.42 -4.43
CA PHE A 153 2.16 -0.01 -4.51
C PHE A 153 3.24 -0.42 -3.51
N ASN A 154 3.35 -1.73 -3.24
CA ASN A 154 4.48 -2.31 -2.53
C ASN A 154 4.84 -3.71 -3.04
N GLN A 155 5.92 -4.27 -2.49
CA GLN A 155 6.40 -5.61 -2.83
C GLN A 155 6.00 -6.60 -1.74
N ILE A 156 5.61 -7.81 -2.15
CA ILE A 156 5.41 -8.97 -1.27
C ILE A 156 6.71 -9.77 -1.24
N ASP A 157 7.17 -10.11 -0.04
CA ASP A 157 8.27 -11.06 0.13
C ASP A 157 7.74 -12.48 -0.10
N PHE A 158 7.99 -12.98 -1.31
CA PHE A 158 7.51 -14.26 -1.77
C PHE A 158 8.66 -15.03 -2.41
N ASP A 159 9.12 -16.07 -1.72
CA ASP A 159 10.06 -17.05 -2.28
C ASP A 159 9.31 -18.02 -3.21
N ILE A 160 9.43 -17.75 -4.50
CA ILE A 160 8.77 -18.51 -5.57
C ILE A 160 9.32 -19.93 -5.64
N ASP A 161 10.63 -20.13 -5.49
CA ASP A 161 11.25 -21.44 -5.70
C ASP A 161 11.04 -22.36 -4.49
N ASP A 162 11.08 -21.82 -3.28
CA ASP A 162 10.67 -22.54 -2.06
C ASP A 162 9.19 -22.97 -2.14
N PHE A 163 8.30 -22.08 -2.57
CA PHE A 163 6.88 -22.43 -2.74
C PHE A 163 6.65 -23.53 -3.78
N LEU A 164 7.32 -23.45 -4.94
CA LEU A 164 7.21 -24.48 -5.97
C LEU A 164 7.72 -25.83 -5.45
N THR A 165 8.84 -25.83 -4.72
CA THR A 165 9.42 -27.03 -4.11
C THR A 165 8.46 -27.64 -3.08
N LYS A 166 7.88 -26.82 -2.20
CA LYS A 166 6.91 -27.26 -1.19
C LYS A 166 5.65 -27.84 -1.84
N LEU A 167 5.10 -27.18 -2.86
CA LEU A 167 3.90 -27.65 -3.55
C LEU A 167 4.14 -28.93 -4.36
N GLU A 168 5.35 -29.14 -4.88
CA GLU A 168 5.73 -30.41 -5.52
C GLU A 168 5.80 -31.55 -4.50
N SER A 169 6.36 -31.28 -3.31
CA SER A 169 6.46 -32.28 -2.23
C SER A 169 5.13 -32.57 -1.54
N ASP A 170 4.23 -31.58 -1.47
CA ASP A 170 2.90 -31.66 -0.87
C ASP A 170 1.87 -30.96 -1.77
N PRO A 171 1.08 -31.72 -2.56
CA PRO A 171 0.06 -31.17 -3.44
C PRO A 171 -1.05 -30.36 -2.73
N PHE A 172 -1.16 -30.44 -1.40
CA PHE A 172 -2.11 -29.67 -0.59
C PHE A 172 -1.48 -28.43 0.06
N HIS A 173 -0.20 -28.14 -0.22
CA HIS A 173 0.46 -26.93 0.25
C HIS A 173 -0.34 -25.69 -0.18
N LYS A 174 -0.52 -24.75 0.76
CA LYS A 174 -1.36 -23.57 0.54
C LYS A 174 -0.62 -22.50 -0.24
N SER A 175 -1.38 -21.70 -0.98
CA SER A 175 -0.83 -20.49 -1.60
C SER A 175 -0.41 -19.51 -0.50
N PRO A 176 0.79 -18.90 -0.61
CA PRO A 176 1.18 -17.79 0.25
C PRO A 176 0.43 -16.50 -0.10
N ILE A 177 -0.21 -16.43 -1.27
CA ILE A 177 -1.01 -15.30 -1.72
C ILE A 177 -2.49 -15.58 -1.40
N PRO A 178 -3.16 -14.76 -0.55
CA PRO A 178 -4.56 -14.93 -0.20
C PRO A 178 -5.47 -14.94 -1.42
N ASN A 179 -6.54 -15.74 -1.36
CA ASN A 179 -7.55 -15.88 -2.42
C ASN A 179 -7.03 -16.35 -3.79
N VAL A 180 -5.79 -16.81 -3.87
CA VAL A 180 -5.24 -17.48 -5.06
C VAL A 180 -5.04 -18.95 -4.73
N HIS A 181 -5.55 -19.86 -5.57
CA HIS A 181 -5.34 -21.29 -5.37
C HIS A 181 -3.89 -21.67 -5.69
N ALA A 182 -3.26 -22.54 -4.88
CA ALA A 182 -1.83 -22.87 -4.99
C ALA A 182 -1.44 -23.40 -6.38
N HIS A 183 -2.21 -24.34 -6.92
CA HIS A 183 -1.96 -24.86 -8.28
C HIS A 183 -2.15 -23.79 -9.36
N LYS A 184 -3.04 -22.82 -9.14
CA LYS A 184 -3.22 -21.72 -10.09
C LYS A 184 -2.05 -20.74 -10.06
N LEU A 185 -1.55 -20.44 -8.85
CA LEU A 185 -0.36 -19.63 -8.66
C LEU A 185 0.85 -20.30 -9.33
N ARG A 186 1.02 -21.61 -9.18
CA ARG A 186 2.05 -22.40 -9.88
C ARG A 186 1.96 -22.23 -11.40
N GLU A 187 0.78 -22.42 -11.99
CA GLU A 187 0.59 -22.21 -13.44
C GLU A 187 0.97 -20.79 -13.88
N GLN A 188 0.55 -19.77 -13.14
CA GLN A 188 0.86 -18.37 -13.44
C GLN A 188 2.35 -18.07 -13.35
N ILE A 189 3.05 -18.64 -12.35
CA ILE A 189 4.51 -18.53 -12.21
C ILE A 189 5.21 -19.18 -13.40
N LEU A 190 4.83 -20.41 -13.76
CA LEU A 190 5.44 -21.11 -14.90
C LEU A 190 5.19 -20.38 -16.22
N GLU A 191 4.01 -19.78 -16.40
CA GLU A 191 3.71 -18.96 -17.56
C GLU A 191 4.58 -17.68 -17.59
N ALA A 192 4.76 -17.01 -16.45
CA ALA A 192 5.63 -15.84 -16.34
C ALA A 192 7.10 -16.17 -16.62
N LYS A 193 7.58 -17.34 -16.15
CA LYS A 193 8.92 -17.87 -16.43
C LYS A 193 9.11 -18.27 -17.90
N ALA A 194 8.07 -18.79 -18.55
CA ALA A 194 8.12 -19.20 -19.95
C ALA A 194 8.05 -18.02 -20.94
N LYS A 195 7.53 -16.87 -20.52
CA LYS A 195 7.32 -15.67 -21.37
C LYS A 195 7.85 -14.39 -20.73
N PRO A 196 9.17 -14.32 -20.42
CA PRO A 196 9.74 -13.16 -19.75
C PRO A 196 9.62 -11.86 -20.58
N GLU A 197 9.52 -11.96 -21.90
CA GLU A 197 9.33 -10.83 -22.82
C GLU A 197 8.03 -10.06 -22.61
N LYS A 198 7.03 -10.67 -21.95
CA LYS A 198 5.79 -9.98 -21.56
C LYS A 198 5.98 -9.03 -20.38
N GLY A 199 7.10 -9.11 -19.66
CA GLY A 199 7.44 -8.25 -18.52
C GLY A 199 6.67 -8.54 -17.24
N LEU A 200 5.34 -8.71 -17.33
CA LEU A 200 4.45 -8.88 -16.17
C LEU A 200 3.35 -9.93 -16.39
N LYS A 201 2.88 -10.50 -15.27
CA LYS A 201 1.75 -11.43 -15.22
C LYS A 201 0.85 -11.10 -14.03
N GLY A 202 -0.40 -10.74 -14.28
CA GLY A 202 -1.40 -10.60 -13.22
C GLY A 202 -1.74 -11.93 -12.55
N ILE A 203 -1.70 -11.97 -11.22
CA ILE A 203 -2.04 -13.17 -10.42
C ILE A 203 -3.33 -13.00 -9.61
N SER A 204 -3.66 -11.77 -9.19
CA SER A 204 -4.89 -11.43 -8.47
C SER A 204 -5.40 -10.05 -8.89
N LEU A 205 -6.73 -9.85 -8.89
CA LEU A 205 -7.40 -8.55 -9.09
C LEU A 205 -7.73 -7.85 -7.76
N ASP A 206 -7.12 -8.29 -6.67
CA ASP A 206 -7.21 -7.69 -5.36
C ASP A 206 -5.87 -7.84 -4.63
N ALA A 207 -5.48 -6.83 -3.86
CA ALA A 207 -4.24 -6.81 -3.11
C ALA A 207 -4.33 -7.69 -1.85
N ALA A 208 -3.16 -8.14 -1.38
CA ALA A 208 -3.00 -8.94 -0.18
C ALA A 208 -2.81 -8.12 1.09
N PHE A 209 -2.59 -6.80 0.98
CA PHE A 209 -2.46 -5.90 2.14
C PHE A 209 -3.63 -6.04 3.12
N GLY A 210 -3.33 -6.18 4.42
CA GLY A 210 -4.32 -6.49 5.47
C GLY A 210 -4.70 -7.97 5.58
N LYS A 211 -4.22 -8.83 4.68
CA LYS A 211 -4.53 -10.28 4.63
C LYS A 211 -3.29 -11.17 4.72
N ILE A 212 -2.10 -10.58 4.65
CA ILE A 212 -0.81 -11.22 4.91
C ILE A 212 -0.15 -10.56 6.11
N PRO A 213 0.72 -11.27 6.86
CA PRO A 213 1.53 -10.66 7.90
C PRO A 213 2.30 -9.46 7.38
N PHE A 214 2.41 -8.40 8.20
CA PHE A 214 3.12 -7.20 7.77
C PHE A 214 4.59 -7.48 7.42
N THR A 215 5.21 -8.46 8.08
CA THR A 215 6.58 -8.90 7.83
C THR A 215 6.77 -9.50 6.42
N GLN A 216 5.69 -9.82 5.70
CA GLN A 216 5.74 -10.21 4.29
C GLN A 216 5.68 -9.00 3.33
N HIS A 217 5.61 -7.76 3.82
CA HIS A 217 5.82 -6.59 2.99
C HIS A 217 7.31 -6.27 2.94
N ARG A 218 7.86 -6.23 1.72
CA ARG A 218 9.29 -6.08 1.49
C ARG A 218 9.64 -4.64 1.15
N THR A 219 10.75 -4.18 1.71
CA THR A 219 11.44 -2.92 1.36
C THR A 219 10.72 -1.64 1.74
N GLY A 220 9.48 -1.43 1.29
CA GLY A 220 8.75 -0.20 1.57
C GLY A 220 7.51 -0.05 0.70
N PHE A 221 6.94 1.15 0.73
CA PHE A 221 5.81 1.57 -0.09
C PHE A 221 6.26 2.64 -1.06
N TRP A 222 5.73 2.61 -2.28
CA TRP A 222 6.01 3.60 -3.30
C TRP A 222 4.73 4.30 -3.72
N ILE A 223 4.82 5.60 -3.97
CA ILE A 223 3.82 6.36 -4.71
C ILE A 223 4.47 6.81 -6.00
N ALA A 224 4.14 6.16 -7.11
CA ALA A 224 4.70 6.47 -8.42
C ALA A 224 3.83 7.48 -9.18
N HIS A 225 4.47 8.30 -10.00
CA HIS A 225 3.90 9.20 -10.97
C HIS A 225 4.83 9.32 -12.18
N HIS A 226 4.58 8.54 -13.24
CA HIS A 226 5.48 8.44 -14.39
C HIS A 226 6.91 8.08 -13.94
N LYS A 227 7.88 8.98 -14.17
CA LYS A 227 9.29 8.80 -13.82
C LYS A 227 9.62 9.25 -12.40
N GLU A 228 8.68 9.87 -11.71
CA GLU A 228 8.84 10.35 -10.35
C GLU A 228 8.24 9.35 -9.37
N MET A 229 8.85 9.23 -8.19
CA MET A 229 8.29 8.40 -7.15
C MET A 229 8.70 8.88 -5.76
N LEU A 230 7.79 8.70 -4.81
CA LEU A 230 8.11 8.71 -3.38
C LEU A 230 8.36 7.28 -2.92
N PHE A 231 9.29 7.13 -1.98
CA PHE A 231 9.58 5.86 -1.34
C PHE A 231 9.53 6.01 0.19
N TYR A 232 8.77 5.13 0.83
CA TYR A 232 8.59 5.03 2.27
C TYR A 232 9.16 3.69 2.75
N PRO A 233 10.43 3.65 3.22
CA PRO A 233 11.06 2.42 3.66
C PRO A 233 10.32 1.81 4.85
N ILE A 234 10.18 0.49 4.84
CA ILE A 234 9.79 -0.29 6.02
C ILE A 234 11.05 -0.50 6.87
N PRO A 235 11.02 -0.18 8.19
CA PRO A 235 12.14 -0.47 9.07
C PRO A 235 12.46 -1.96 9.10
N SER A 236 13.72 -2.29 9.31
CA SER A 236 14.18 -3.66 9.49
C SER A 236 13.46 -4.33 10.67
N LEU A 237 13.49 -5.67 10.70
CA LEU A 237 12.88 -6.42 11.80
C LEU A 237 13.51 -6.07 13.16
N GLU A 238 14.79 -5.73 13.19
CA GLU A 238 15.50 -5.31 14.39
C GLU A 238 15.01 -3.92 14.84
N GLU A 239 14.98 -2.94 13.94
CA GLU A 239 14.44 -1.59 14.22
C GLU A 239 12.96 -1.64 14.66
N LEU A 240 12.14 -2.49 14.04
CA LEU A 240 10.76 -2.68 14.46
C LEU A 240 10.65 -3.19 15.91
N LYS A 241 11.56 -4.07 16.34
CA LYS A 241 11.57 -4.62 17.70
C LYS A 241 12.14 -3.65 18.72
N GLU A 242 13.15 -2.88 18.34
CA GLU A 242 13.87 -1.97 19.25
C GLU A 242 13.17 -0.61 19.38
N GLU A 243 12.75 -0.02 18.26
CA GLU A 243 12.22 1.36 18.21
C GLU A 243 10.70 1.41 18.11
N HIS A 244 10.08 0.35 17.60
CA HIS A 244 8.63 0.29 17.35
C HIS A 244 7.95 -0.90 18.05
N TRP A 245 8.48 -1.32 19.21
CA TRP A 245 8.03 -2.52 19.93
C TRP A 245 6.50 -2.61 20.12
N GLU A 246 5.87 -1.53 20.56
CA GLU A 246 4.42 -1.48 20.80
C GLU A 246 3.61 -1.73 19.54
N TRP A 247 4.11 -1.28 18.39
CA TRP A 247 3.50 -1.54 17.10
C TRP A 247 3.82 -2.96 16.62
N PHE A 248 5.07 -3.41 16.72
CA PHE A 248 5.49 -4.75 16.32
C PHE A 248 4.72 -5.85 17.05
N LYS A 249 4.58 -5.74 18.37
CA LYS A 249 3.78 -6.66 19.20
C LYS A 249 2.30 -6.69 18.82
N SER A 250 1.80 -5.63 18.18
CA SER A 250 0.39 -5.53 17.78
C SER A 250 0.11 -6.09 16.38
N LEU A 251 1.11 -6.68 15.72
CA LEU A 251 0.95 -7.39 14.45
C LEU A 251 0.32 -8.78 14.60
N ASP A 252 0.33 -9.32 15.82
CA ASP A 252 -0.24 -10.63 16.19
C ASP A 252 -1.76 -10.60 16.37
#